data_AF-A0A819NAB4-F1
#
_entry.id   AF-A0A819NAB4-F1
#
_cell.length_a   1.000
_cell.length_b   1.000
_cell.length_c   1.000
_cell.angle_alpha   90.00
_cell.angle_beta   90.00
_cell.angle_gamma   90.00
#
_symmetry.space_group_name_H-M   'P 1'
#
loop_
_entity.id
_entity.type
_entity.pdbx_description
1 polymer ?
#
loop_
_entity_poly.entity_id
_entity_poly.type
_entity_poly.pdbx_seq_one_letter_code
_entity_poly.pdbx_strand_id
1 'polypeptide(L)'
;MSNQTFLIGTGVESIYACNLTSNGQLQLLNEIKCGKGSSWLLPRNDLLYVVNAQIDKIEIFTIDDRIQGKLTLKNTISSMGNGPCSLDIDSTGKWLAVANYGSQGISNFVVFPLNNSNLPEEKDAQINTIDGHGPNSDRQDHSHCHQVLFHQDYLYVTDLGTDTLNVYHFNDANGNVSLVGNRIKTEAGAGPRHIIFHPNKSLVFLCNELNSTTNVYRINASCEQFECLQTIKTRRQEDENDSTKENYPAELQFTPDDKYLLVSNRGDENLVILNINENNNEILSIKEHLDCRGSFTRYFTFDPTGTFLLIANQKSNNLICFSYNKDNDDYYRSRLFCFILTSQSNLENRSRAIYETWGHRCGRFVFITRLNSSTSYTIYDNQYKYLKEDQLSIQYIPTLSNKVRSTLLFLNKYYSNYDWYFKADDDTYII
;
A
#
# COMPACT_ATOMS: atom_id res chain seq x y z
N MET A 1 -2.09 -22.26 -13.78
CA MET A 1 -1.97 -20.91 -13.18
C MET A 1 -0.90 -21.02 -12.11
N SER A 2 0.22 -20.31 -12.25
CA SER A 2 1.28 -20.34 -11.25
C SER A 2 0.78 -19.66 -9.97
N ASN A 3 0.80 -20.37 -8.85
CA ASN A 3 0.66 -19.78 -7.52
C ASN A 3 1.70 -18.66 -7.35
N GLN A 4 1.25 -17.41 -7.32
CA GLN A 4 2.12 -16.24 -7.20
C GLN A 4 2.47 -16.01 -5.73
N THR A 5 3.76 -15.83 -5.43
CA THR A 5 4.23 -15.49 -4.09
C THR A 5 4.40 -13.98 -3.96
N PHE A 6 3.70 -13.40 -3.00
CA PHE A 6 3.87 -12.02 -2.56
C PHE A 6 4.75 -11.97 -1.34
N LEU A 7 5.67 -11.01 -1.31
CA LEU A 7 6.54 -10.74 -0.17
C LEU A 7 6.10 -9.43 0.48
N ILE A 8 5.92 -9.47 1.80
CA ILE A 8 5.40 -8.35 2.57
C ILE A 8 6.46 -7.93 3.59
N GLY A 9 7.04 -6.76 3.36
CA GLY A 9 7.87 -6.08 4.33
C GLY A 9 7.05 -5.51 5.49
N THR A 10 7.64 -5.44 6.69
CA THR A 10 6.93 -5.04 7.90
C THR A 10 7.77 -4.17 8.83
N GLY A 11 7.10 -3.57 9.83
CA GLY A 11 7.77 -2.86 10.91
C GLY A 11 8.42 -3.78 11.97
N VAL A 12 8.22 -5.09 11.88
CA VAL A 12 8.75 -6.10 12.81
C VAL A 12 9.94 -6.83 12.19
N GLU A 13 10.52 -7.79 12.92
CA GLU A 13 11.70 -8.57 12.48
C GLU A 13 11.32 -9.73 11.53
N SER A 14 10.35 -9.50 10.64
CA SER A 14 9.82 -10.52 9.74
C SER A 14 9.43 -9.97 8.37
N ILE A 15 9.69 -10.76 7.33
CA ILE A 15 9.06 -10.69 6.01
C ILE A 15 8.04 -11.81 5.94
N TYR A 16 6.83 -11.53 5.47
CA TYR A 16 5.82 -12.57 5.23
C TYR A 16 5.78 -12.93 3.76
N ALA A 17 5.81 -14.22 3.46
CA ALA A 17 5.52 -14.73 2.12
C ALA A 17 4.10 -15.26 2.07
N CYS A 18 3.30 -14.79 1.11
CA CYS A 18 1.91 -15.16 0.94
C CYS A 18 1.64 -15.65 -0.49
N ASN A 19 0.81 -16.68 -0.65
CA ASN A 19 0.26 -17.06 -1.95
C ASN A 19 -1.05 -16.30 -2.19
N LEU A 20 -1.23 -15.74 -3.39
CA LEU A 20 -2.52 -15.22 -3.84
C LEU A 20 -3.26 -16.28 -4.64
N THR A 21 -4.42 -16.71 -4.17
CA THR A 21 -5.26 -17.68 -4.90
C THR A 21 -6.00 -17.01 -6.05
N SER A 22 -6.49 -17.80 -7.01
CA SER A 22 -7.30 -17.33 -8.13
C SER A 22 -8.60 -16.60 -7.72
N ASN A 23 -9.03 -16.76 -6.47
CA ASN A 23 -10.23 -16.12 -5.93
C ASN A 23 -9.89 -14.89 -5.06
N GLY A 24 -8.64 -14.41 -5.10
CA GLY A 24 -8.20 -13.21 -4.39
C GLY A 24 -7.94 -13.42 -2.89
N GLN A 25 -7.82 -14.66 -2.42
CA GLN A 25 -7.47 -14.95 -1.02
C GLN A 25 -5.95 -15.00 -0.87
N LEU A 26 -5.44 -14.32 0.16
CA LEU A 26 -4.03 -14.41 0.58
C LEU A 26 -3.88 -15.53 1.61
N GLN A 27 -2.95 -16.45 1.36
CA GLN A 27 -2.61 -17.55 2.26
C GLN A 27 -1.16 -17.38 2.69
N LEU A 28 -0.92 -17.31 4.00
CA LEU A 28 0.43 -17.27 4.54
C LEU A 28 1.17 -18.57 4.20
N LEU A 29 2.31 -18.45 3.52
CA LEU A 29 3.21 -19.56 3.20
C LEU A 29 4.30 -19.67 4.25
N ASN A 30 4.91 -18.54 4.60
CA ASN A 30 6.09 -18.52 5.46
C ASN A 30 6.25 -17.18 6.16
N GLU A 31 6.86 -17.21 7.34
CA GLU A 31 7.37 -16.06 8.06
C GLU A 31 8.89 -16.17 8.11
N ILE A 32 9.57 -15.22 7.48
CA ILE A 32 11.02 -15.21 7.34
C ILE A 32 11.57 -14.15 8.27
N LYS A 33 12.40 -14.55 9.23
CA LYS A 33 13.10 -13.60 10.11
C LYS A 33 14.00 -12.69 9.29
N CYS A 34 13.91 -11.38 9.55
CA CYS A 34 14.76 -10.35 8.97
C CYS A 34 15.09 -9.26 10.01
N GLY A 35 15.85 -8.26 9.59
CA GLY A 35 16.06 -7.03 10.35
C GLY A 35 14.76 -6.28 10.62
N LYS A 36 14.79 -5.39 11.61
CA LYS A 36 13.62 -4.60 11.98
C LYS A 36 13.36 -3.48 10.97
N GLY A 37 12.10 -3.33 10.57
CA GLY A 37 11.67 -2.26 9.67
C GLY A 37 12.00 -2.55 8.21
N SER A 38 11.71 -3.76 7.73
CA SER A 38 11.80 -4.19 6.34
C SER A 38 10.83 -3.37 5.46
N SER A 39 11.23 -2.14 5.12
CA SER A 39 10.34 -1.09 4.62
C SER A 39 10.30 -0.98 3.10
N TRP A 40 11.29 -1.54 2.41
CA TRP A 40 11.39 -1.61 0.96
C TRP A 40 11.99 -2.95 0.53
N LEU A 41 11.36 -3.60 -0.44
CA LEU A 41 11.74 -4.91 -0.95
C LEU A 41 11.90 -4.81 -2.46
N LEU A 42 13.06 -5.22 -2.98
CA LEU A 42 13.33 -5.27 -4.42
C LEU A 42 13.78 -6.68 -4.82
N PRO A 43 12.92 -7.47 -5.48
CA PRO A 43 13.34 -8.72 -6.09
C PRO A 43 14.09 -8.45 -7.41
N ARG A 44 15.22 -9.14 -7.62
CA ARG A 44 15.98 -9.12 -8.88
C ARG A 44 16.64 -10.48 -9.07
N ASN A 45 16.31 -11.16 -10.16
CA ASN A 45 16.71 -12.55 -10.41
C ASN A 45 16.31 -13.46 -9.23
N ASP A 46 17.25 -14.24 -8.71
CA ASP A 46 17.11 -15.14 -7.56
C ASP A 46 17.39 -14.44 -6.21
N LEU A 47 17.47 -13.10 -6.18
CA LEU A 47 17.75 -12.33 -4.97
C LEU A 47 16.62 -11.38 -4.60
N LEU A 48 16.50 -11.14 -3.29
CA LEU A 48 15.67 -10.11 -2.70
C LEU A 48 16.55 -9.17 -1.88
N TYR A 49 16.53 -7.88 -2.22
CA TYR A 49 17.19 -6.83 -1.45
C TYR A 49 16.16 -6.18 -0.52
N VAL A 50 16.47 -6.14 0.76
CA VAL A 50 15.55 -5.71 1.82
C VAL A 50 16.17 -4.57 2.60
N VAL A 51 15.51 -3.42 2.57
CA VAL A 51 15.87 -2.26 3.38
C VAL A 51 15.30 -2.41 4.79
N ASN A 52 16.16 -2.40 5.80
CA ASN A 52 15.77 -2.44 7.21
C ASN A 52 16.01 -1.09 7.88
N ALA A 53 14.98 -0.24 7.88
CA ALA A 53 15.03 1.17 8.27
C ALA A 53 15.37 1.42 9.73
N GLN A 54 15.13 0.47 10.64
CA GLN A 54 15.36 0.67 12.09
C GLN A 54 16.71 0.15 12.58
N ILE A 55 17.48 -0.49 11.69
CA ILE A 55 18.82 -1.01 12.01
C ILE A 55 19.87 -0.57 10.97
N ASP A 56 19.51 0.39 10.10
CA ASP A 56 20.39 1.03 9.12
C ASP A 56 21.11 0.06 8.17
N LYS A 57 20.44 -1.04 7.80
CA LYS A 57 21.05 -2.14 7.02
C LYS A 57 20.24 -2.52 5.80
N ILE A 58 20.93 -3.15 4.85
CA ILE A 58 20.34 -3.86 3.72
C ILE A 58 20.65 -5.34 3.90
N GLU A 59 19.61 -6.16 3.90
CA GLU A 59 19.73 -7.61 3.91
C GLU A 59 19.42 -8.16 2.51
N ILE A 60 20.22 -9.12 2.07
CA ILE A 60 20.07 -9.77 0.77
C ILE A 60 19.72 -11.23 1.04
N PHE A 61 18.59 -11.67 0.50
CA PHE A 61 18.13 -13.05 0.60
C PHE A 61 18.19 -13.72 -0.77
N THR A 62 18.46 -15.02 -0.81
CA THR A 62 18.14 -15.84 -1.99
C THR A 62 16.66 -16.23 -1.96
N ILE A 63 16.04 -16.20 -3.13
CA ILE A 63 14.68 -16.69 -3.40
C ILE A 63 14.82 -18.14 -3.90
N ASP A 64 14.24 -19.11 -3.19
CA ASP A 64 14.27 -20.52 -3.61
C ASP A 64 13.05 -20.83 -4.49
N ASP A 65 13.19 -20.73 -5.81
CA ASP A 65 12.09 -20.95 -6.76
C ASP A 65 11.50 -22.38 -6.71
N ARG A 66 12.19 -23.33 -6.05
CA ARG A 66 11.72 -24.70 -5.85
C ARG A 66 10.77 -24.83 -4.66
N ILE A 67 10.79 -23.87 -3.72
CA ILE A 67 10.00 -23.89 -2.49
C ILE A 67 9.35 -22.51 -2.31
N GLN A 68 8.05 -22.43 -2.60
CA GLN A 68 7.30 -21.17 -2.55
C GLN A 68 7.45 -20.48 -1.19
N GLY A 69 7.74 -19.18 -1.22
CA GLY A 69 7.90 -18.37 -0.01
C GLY A 69 9.13 -18.70 0.84
N LYS A 70 10.10 -19.47 0.33
CA LYS A 70 11.35 -19.70 1.04
C LYS A 70 12.40 -18.69 0.63
N LEU A 71 12.88 -17.94 1.63
CA LEU A 71 14.01 -17.02 1.52
C LEU A 71 15.14 -17.49 2.43
N THR A 72 16.39 -17.34 2.00
CA THR A 72 17.57 -17.63 2.83
C THR A 72 18.48 -16.41 2.88
N LEU A 73 18.81 -15.92 4.08
CA LEU A 73 19.71 -14.79 4.23
C LEU A 73 21.07 -15.12 3.62
N LYS A 74 21.51 -14.31 2.65
CA LYS A 74 22.77 -14.46 1.91
C LYS A 74 23.81 -13.47 2.41
N ASN A 75 23.40 -12.23 2.66
CA ASN A 75 24.31 -11.17 3.10
C ASN A 75 23.58 -10.09 3.91
N THR A 76 24.33 -9.34 4.70
CA THR A 76 23.85 -8.15 5.41
C THR A 76 24.94 -7.09 5.34
N ILE A 77 24.61 -5.90 4.86
CA ILE A 77 25.54 -4.77 4.75
C ILE A 77 24.97 -3.53 5.43
N SER A 78 25.84 -2.58 5.74
CA SER A 78 25.44 -1.22 6.13
C SER A 78 24.76 -0.51 4.96
N SER A 79 23.74 0.29 5.24
CA SER A 79 23.20 1.26 4.26
C SER A 79 24.09 2.50 4.08
N MET A 80 25.15 2.62 4.89
CA MET A 80 26.06 3.77 4.96
C MET A 80 25.35 5.12 5.18
N GLY A 81 24.20 5.07 5.85
CA GLY A 81 23.43 6.21 6.31
C GLY A 81 22.44 5.78 7.40
N ASN A 82 21.45 6.62 7.70
CA ASN A 82 20.43 6.34 8.71
C ASN A 82 19.04 6.29 8.09
N GLY A 83 18.20 5.36 8.56
CA GLY A 83 16.84 5.21 8.08
C GLY A 83 16.76 4.95 6.57
N PRO A 84 17.44 3.93 6.03
CA PRO A 84 17.26 3.55 4.63
C PRO A 84 15.78 3.31 4.37
N CYS A 85 15.25 3.81 3.26
CA CYS A 85 13.81 3.75 2.99
C CYS A 85 13.42 3.42 1.55
N SER A 86 14.39 3.46 0.63
CA SER A 86 14.22 3.09 -0.78
C SER A 86 15.54 2.57 -1.32
N LEU A 87 15.48 1.64 -2.26
CA LEU A 87 16.61 1.24 -3.09
C LEU A 87 16.15 0.92 -4.50
N ASP A 88 17.09 1.02 -5.44
CA ASP A 88 16.89 0.66 -6.83
C ASP A 88 18.19 0.14 -7.46
N ILE A 89 18.07 -0.73 -8.46
CA ILE A 89 19.20 -1.32 -9.19
C ILE A 89 19.16 -0.82 -10.62
N ASP A 90 20.31 -0.36 -11.11
CA ASP A 90 20.43 0.17 -12.47
C ASP A 90 20.09 -0.87 -13.54
N SER A 91 19.81 -0.40 -14.77
CA SER A 91 19.39 -1.27 -15.87
C SER A 91 20.43 -2.36 -16.22
N THR A 92 21.73 -2.11 -15.99
CA THR A 92 22.80 -3.08 -16.23
C THR A 92 22.94 -4.12 -15.11
N GLY A 93 22.35 -3.87 -13.93
CA GLY A 93 22.43 -4.73 -12.76
C GLY A 93 23.79 -4.68 -12.05
N LYS A 94 24.59 -3.64 -12.29
CA LYS A 94 25.93 -3.46 -11.72
C LYS A 94 25.97 -2.49 -10.55
N TRP A 95 24.91 -1.71 -10.34
CA TRP A 95 24.89 -0.64 -9.36
C TRP A 95 23.57 -0.65 -8.58
N LEU A 96 23.68 -0.53 -7.26
CA LEU A 96 22.57 -0.39 -6.33
C LEU A 96 22.61 1.00 -5.71
N ALA A 97 21.55 1.79 -5.87
CA ALA A 97 21.37 3.04 -5.14
C ALA A 97 20.46 2.82 -3.94
N VAL A 98 20.73 3.51 -2.83
CA VAL A 98 19.93 3.47 -1.60
C VAL A 98 19.69 4.90 -1.11
N ALA A 99 18.44 5.23 -0.79
CA ALA A 99 18.08 6.49 -0.15
C ALA A 99 17.99 6.30 1.37
N ASN A 100 18.75 7.09 2.11
CA ASN A 100 18.71 7.15 3.57
C ASN A 100 17.94 8.39 4.00
N TYR A 101 16.73 8.19 4.52
CA TYR A 101 15.83 9.28 4.94
C TYR A 101 16.48 10.17 6.00
N GLY A 102 17.34 9.59 6.82
CA GLY A 102 18.14 10.32 7.77
C GLY A 102 17.54 10.42 9.16
N SER A 103 18.40 10.76 10.10
CA SER A 103 18.06 11.10 11.49
C SER A 103 19.17 11.96 12.07
N GLN A 104 18.88 12.72 13.13
CA GLN A 104 19.87 13.54 13.83
C GLN A 104 20.60 14.54 12.91
N GLY A 105 19.90 15.09 11.91
CA GLY A 105 20.45 16.09 11.00
C GLY A 105 21.26 15.53 9.82
N ILE A 106 21.32 14.20 9.64
CA ILE A 106 22.10 13.55 8.60
C ILE A 106 21.20 12.71 7.70
N SER A 107 21.17 13.04 6.40
CA SER A 107 20.56 12.25 5.31
C SER A 107 21.54 12.15 4.13
N ASN A 108 21.47 11.06 3.38
CA ASN A 108 22.30 10.85 2.21
C ASN A 108 21.63 9.87 1.23
N PHE A 109 22.22 9.70 0.06
CA PHE A 109 21.99 8.55 -0.80
C PHE A 109 23.34 7.93 -1.18
N VAL A 110 23.36 6.61 -1.33
CA VAL A 110 24.59 5.84 -1.50
C VAL A 110 24.48 4.96 -2.73
N VAL A 111 25.54 4.94 -3.56
CA VAL A 111 25.64 4.09 -4.75
C VAL A 111 26.70 3.02 -4.50
N PHE A 112 26.30 1.75 -4.54
CA PHE A 112 27.16 0.60 -4.34
C PHE A 112 27.42 -0.11 -5.68
N PRO A 113 28.66 -0.48 -6.01
CA PRO A 113 28.89 -1.48 -7.04
C PRO A 113 28.39 -2.85 -6.56
N LEU A 114 27.83 -3.62 -7.49
CA LEU A 114 27.43 -5.00 -7.30
C LEU A 114 28.51 -5.92 -7.89
N ASN A 115 29.00 -6.86 -7.09
CA ASN A 115 29.97 -7.85 -7.56
C ASN A 115 29.33 -8.91 -8.47
N ASN A 116 30.13 -9.87 -8.96
CA ASN A 116 29.65 -10.96 -9.83
C ASN A 116 28.58 -11.88 -9.20
N SER A 117 28.37 -11.81 -7.88
CA SER A 117 27.29 -12.50 -7.15
C SER A 117 26.08 -11.60 -6.88
N ASN A 118 26.04 -10.43 -7.53
CA ASN A 118 25.08 -9.35 -7.36
C ASN A 118 25.00 -8.82 -5.92
N LEU A 119 26.07 -8.95 -5.14
CA LEU A 119 26.12 -8.44 -3.77
C LEU A 119 26.78 -7.05 -3.74
N PRO A 120 26.26 -6.09 -2.95
CA PRO A 120 26.87 -4.77 -2.87
C PRO A 120 28.25 -4.79 -2.19
N GLU A 121 29.19 -4.00 -2.71
CA GLU A 121 30.55 -3.86 -2.16
C GLU A 121 30.72 -2.53 -1.41
N GLU A 122 30.78 -2.59 -0.07
CA GLU A 122 30.86 -1.40 0.80
C GLU A 122 32.14 -0.57 0.61
N LYS A 123 33.26 -1.20 0.21
CA LYS A 123 34.57 -0.55 0.07
C LYS A 123 34.64 0.51 -1.04
N ASP A 124 33.81 0.36 -2.08
CA ASP A 124 33.82 1.17 -3.30
C ASP A 124 32.52 2.00 -3.42
N ALA A 125 31.74 2.06 -2.35
CA ALA A 125 30.48 2.79 -2.31
C ALA A 125 30.69 4.31 -2.36
N GLN A 126 29.84 4.99 -3.13
CA GLN A 126 29.83 6.46 -3.27
C GLN A 126 28.74 7.04 -2.37
N ILE A 127 29.12 7.79 -1.34
CA ILE A 127 28.19 8.48 -0.42
C ILE A 127 27.96 9.92 -0.91
N ASN A 128 26.70 10.30 -1.06
CA ASN A 128 26.32 11.62 -1.57
C ASN A 128 25.30 12.28 -0.63
N THR A 129 25.51 13.55 -0.30
CA THR A 129 24.63 14.33 0.57
C THR A 129 23.93 15.45 -0.19
N ILE A 130 22.78 15.88 0.33
CA ILE A 130 22.05 17.03 -0.16
C ILE A 130 21.94 18.04 0.98
N ASP A 131 22.47 19.25 0.78
CA ASP A 131 22.36 20.32 1.77
C ASP A 131 21.06 21.12 1.59
N GLY A 132 20.43 21.52 2.68
CA GLY A 132 19.25 22.39 2.69
C GLY A 132 18.23 21.98 3.74
N HIS A 133 17.13 22.72 3.78
CA HIS A 133 15.98 22.49 4.65
C HIS A 133 14.74 23.13 4.00
N GLY A 134 13.56 22.80 4.52
CA GLY A 134 12.27 23.33 4.10
C GLY A 134 11.60 24.12 5.23
N PRO A 135 10.41 24.68 4.99
CA PRO A 135 9.74 25.52 5.98
C PRO A 135 9.15 24.75 7.17
N ASN A 136 8.90 23.44 7.05
CA ASN A 136 8.35 22.64 8.14
C ASN A 136 9.47 22.15 9.08
N SER A 137 9.71 22.86 10.19
CA SER A 137 10.80 22.54 11.13
C SER A 137 10.74 21.14 11.75
N ASP A 138 9.59 20.48 11.75
CA ASP A 138 9.45 19.14 12.35
C ASP A 138 9.72 18.02 11.35
N ARG A 139 9.61 18.32 10.05
CA ARG A 139 9.68 17.32 8.96
C ARG A 139 10.71 17.65 7.88
N GLN A 140 11.29 18.84 7.92
CA GLN A 140 12.17 19.43 6.91
C GLN A 140 13.26 20.29 7.56
N ASP A 141 13.76 19.91 8.74
CA ASP A 141 14.86 20.59 9.43
C ASP A 141 16.22 20.41 8.72
N HIS A 142 16.34 19.39 7.88
CA HIS A 142 17.45 19.11 6.99
C HIS A 142 16.95 18.33 5.77
N SER A 143 17.86 17.88 4.91
CA SER A 143 17.56 16.93 3.83
C SER A 143 16.97 15.62 4.36
N HIS A 144 16.03 15.06 3.60
CA HIS A 144 15.43 13.75 3.80
C HIS A 144 15.26 13.04 2.45
N CYS A 145 16.34 12.44 1.93
CA CYS A 145 16.31 11.63 0.72
C CYS A 145 15.32 10.47 0.87
N HIS A 146 14.26 10.42 0.05
CA HIS A 146 13.19 9.43 0.22
C HIS A 146 13.19 8.35 -0.87
N GLN A 147 13.41 8.70 -2.14
CA GLN A 147 13.48 7.74 -3.23
C GLN A 147 14.76 7.92 -4.02
N VAL A 148 15.35 6.80 -4.43
CA VAL A 148 16.34 6.70 -5.50
C VAL A 148 15.71 5.91 -6.63
N LEU A 149 15.85 6.39 -7.87
CA LEU A 149 15.32 5.71 -9.05
C LEU A 149 16.27 5.90 -10.22
N PHE A 150 16.78 4.81 -10.78
CA PHE A 150 17.53 4.84 -12.03
C PHE A 150 16.57 4.91 -13.21
N HIS A 151 16.85 5.82 -14.14
CA HIS A 151 16.15 5.85 -15.42
C HIS A 151 17.08 6.38 -16.51
N GLN A 152 17.34 5.56 -17.53
CA GLN A 152 18.36 5.83 -18.55
C GLN A 152 19.73 6.07 -17.89
N ASP A 153 20.43 7.14 -18.27
CA ASP A 153 21.76 7.50 -17.76
C ASP A 153 21.71 8.38 -16.49
N TYR A 154 20.56 8.41 -15.80
CA TYR A 154 20.34 9.28 -14.66
C TYR A 154 19.90 8.53 -13.40
N LEU A 155 20.28 9.11 -12.26
CA LEU A 155 19.75 8.77 -10.94
C LEU A 155 18.89 9.94 -10.44
N TYR A 156 17.61 9.66 -10.18
CA TYR A 156 16.67 10.61 -9.61
C TYR A 156 16.59 10.41 -8.11
N VAL A 157 16.68 11.51 -7.36
CA VAL A 157 16.60 11.50 -5.90
C VAL A 157 15.57 12.52 -5.43
N THR A 158 14.47 12.04 -4.85
CA THR A 158 13.51 12.92 -4.16
C THR A 158 14.01 13.22 -2.77
N ASP A 159 13.89 14.47 -2.37
CA ASP A 159 14.28 14.94 -1.04
C ASP A 159 13.13 15.71 -0.41
N LEU A 160 12.45 15.04 0.52
CA LEU A 160 11.32 15.58 1.26
C LEU A 160 11.72 16.81 2.07
N GLY A 161 12.93 16.80 2.62
CA GLY A 161 13.43 17.80 3.53
C GLY A 161 13.83 19.12 2.85
N THR A 162 14.19 19.08 1.57
CA THR A 162 14.59 20.28 0.82
C THR A 162 13.57 20.77 -0.20
N ASP A 163 12.40 20.13 -0.30
CA ASP A 163 11.40 20.41 -1.34
C ASP A 163 11.97 20.28 -2.76
N THR A 164 12.79 19.24 -3.01
CA THR A 164 13.43 19.06 -4.32
C THR A 164 13.32 17.65 -4.90
N LEU A 165 13.20 17.61 -6.24
CA LEU A 165 13.62 16.49 -7.07
C LEU A 165 15.01 16.81 -7.63
N ASN A 166 15.96 15.91 -7.39
CA ASN A 166 17.35 16.06 -7.79
C ASN A 166 17.66 15.06 -8.90
N VAL A 167 18.22 15.53 -10.01
CA VAL A 167 18.60 14.72 -11.16
C VAL A 167 20.11 14.66 -11.22
N TYR A 168 20.69 13.47 -11.21
CA TYR A 168 22.12 13.27 -11.32
C TYR A 168 22.45 12.50 -12.58
N HIS A 169 23.43 12.97 -13.35
CA HIS A 169 24.05 12.15 -14.37
C HIS A 169 24.78 11.01 -13.67
N PHE A 170 24.54 9.78 -14.11
CA PHE A 170 25.11 8.58 -13.53
C PHE A 170 26.25 8.05 -14.42
N ASN A 171 27.46 7.97 -13.87
CA ASN A 171 28.61 7.41 -14.57
C ASN A 171 28.73 5.92 -14.26
N ASP A 172 28.26 5.07 -15.17
CA ASP A 172 28.23 3.61 -15.01
C ASP A 172 29.63 2.96 -14.92
N ALA A 173 30.68 3.67 -15.32
CA ALA A 173 32.06 3.16 -15.28
C ALA A 173 32.66 3.20 -13.86
N ASN A 174 32.18 4.10 -13.00
CA ASN A 174 32.74 4.27 -11.65
C ASN A 174 31.71 4.54 -10.54
N GLY A 175 30.42 4.62 -10.87
CA GLY A 175 29.34 4.83 -9.92
C GLY A 175 29.15 6.28 -9.47
N ASN A 176 29.97 7.21 -9.99
CA ASN A 176 29.90 8.61 -9.60
C ASN A 176 28.63 9.26 -10.15
N VAL A 177 28.12 10.20 -9.38
CA VAL A 177 26.96 11.01 -9.72
C VAL A 177 27.33 12.48 -9.74
N SER A 178 26.76 13.25 -10.66
CA SER A 178 26.93 14.70 -10.73
C SER A 178 25.59 15.38 -10.98
N LEU A 179 25.24 16.37 -10.17
CA LEU A 179 23.97 17.07 -10.26
C LEU A 179 23.83 17.73 -11.65
N VAL A 180 22.69 17.50 -12.28
CA VAL A 180 22.32 18.10 -13.56
C VAL A 180 21.64 19.44 -13.30
N GLY A 181 22.23 20.52 -13.80
CA GLY A 181 21.65 21.86 -13.71
C GLY A 181 21.30 22.27 -12.29
N ASN A 182 20.11 22.83 -12.11
CA ASN A 182 19.57 23.20 -10.81
C ASN A 182 18.58 22.13 -10.31
N ARG A 183 18.48 22.00 -8.98
CA ARG A 183 17.46 21.16 -8.34
C ARG A 183 16.06 21.62 -8.75
N ILE A 184 15.18 20.68 -9.05
CA ILE A 184 13.79 20.96 -9.42
C ILE A 184 13.03 21.18 -8.12
N LYS A 185 12.57 22.41 -7.89
CA LYS A 185 11.87 22.77 -6.66
C LYS A 185 10.38 22.49 -6.76
N THR A 186 9.83 21.84 -5.75
CA THR A 186 8.39 21.82 -5.50
C THR A 186 7.96 23.09 -4.76
N GLU A 187 6.66 23.24 -4.50
CA GLU A 187 6.18 24.25 -3.57
C GLU A 187 6.86 24.08 -2.19
N ALA A 188 7.12 25.19 -1.50
CA ALA A 188 7.74 25.15 -0.18
C ALA A 188 6.80 24.45 0.81
N GLY A 189 7.30 23.45 1.53
CA GLY A 189 6.51 22.60 2.43
C GLY A 189 5.76 21.47 1.73
N ALA A 190 6.04 21.19 0.45
CA ALA A 190 5.40 20.10 -0.26
C ALA A 190 5.92 18.73 0.16
N GLY A 191 7.24 18.60 0.36
CA GLY A 191 7.87 17.36 0.76
C GLY A 191 7.78 16.24 -0.28
N PRO A 192 8.50 16.34 -1.41
CA PRO A 192 8.45 15.34 -2.47
C PRO A 192 8.92 13.97 -2.00
N ARG A 193 8.12 12.94 -2.31
CA ARG A 193 8.29 11.59 -1.78
C ARG A 193 8.67 10.58 -2.84
N HIS A 194 7.74 10.16 -3.69
CA HIS A 194 7.99 9.19 -4.77
C HIS A 194 7.66 9.81 -6.13
N ILE A 195 8.43 9.42 -7.15
CA ILE A 195 8.18 9.64 -8.56
C ILE A 195 7.87 8.35 -9.30
N ILE A 196 7.15 8.47 -10.40
CA ILE A 196 7.00 7.42 -11.42
C ILE A 196 7.00 8.04 -12.82
N PHE A 197 7.71 7.40 -13.76
CA PHE A 197 7.72 7.76 -15.17
C PHE A 197 6.54 7.11 -15.87
N HIS A 198 5.81 7.87 -16.69
CA HIS A 198 4.81 7.26 -17.56
C HIS A 198 5.51 6.34 -18.58
N PRO A 199 5.06 5.09 -18.77
CA PRO A 199 5.79 4.12 -19.60
C PRO A 199 5.89 4.51 -21.07
N ASN A 200 4.86 5.20 -21.59
CA ASN A 200 4.75 5.52 -23.02
C ASN A 200 4.69 7.03 -23.34
N LYS A 201 4.82 7.91 -22.34
CA LYS A 201 4.65 9.36 -22.50
C LYS A 201 5.81 10.08 -21.84
N SER A 202 6.16 11.27 -22.33
CA SER A 202 7.19 12.13 -21.73
C SER A 202 6.65 12.87 -20.49
N LEU A 203 6.07 12.12 -19.56
CA LEU A 203 5.48 12.64 -18.31
C LEU A 203 6.08 11.92 -17.10
N VAL A 204 6.30 12.68 -16.03
CA VAL A 204 6.71 12.18 -14.71
C VAL A 204 5.73 12.69 -13.68
N PHE A 205 5.32 11.81 -12.77
CA PHE A 205 4.43 12.14 -11.66
C PHE A 205 5.20 12.09 -10.36
N LEU A 206 4.96 13.05 -9.46
CA LEU A 206 5.63 13.17 -8.17
C LEU A 206 4.58 13.37 -7.09
N CYS A 207 4.54 12.51 -6.06
CA CYS A 207 3.68 12.73 -4.91
C CYS A 207 4.43 13.51 -3.83
N ASN A 208 3.74 14.49 -3.25
CA ASN A 208 4.25 15.36 -2.20
C ASN A 208 3.57 14.98 -0.89
N GLU A 209 4.37 14.52 0.07
CA GLU A 209 3.91 13.96 1.33
C GLU A 209 3.27 15.03 2.21
N LEU A 210 3.88 16.20 2.36
CA LEU A 210 3.55 17.13 3.44
C LEU A 210 2.40 18.08 3.11
N ASN A 211 2.15 18.38 1.83
CA ASN A 211 1.05 19.24 1.40
C ASN A 211 -0.09 18.51 0.67
N SER A 212 -0.06 17.16 0.62
CA SER A 212 -1.11 16.35 0.01
C SER A 212 -1.35 16.64 -1.48
N THR A 213 -0.28 16.77 -2.27
CA THR A 213 -0.39 17.05 -3.71
C THR A 213 0.33 16.02 -4.57
N THR A 214 0.01 16.01 -5.87
CA THR A 214 0.77 15.33 -6.91
C THR A 214 1.09 16.31 -8.02
N ASN A 215 2.35 16.41 -8.41
CA ASN A 215 2.78 17.18 -9.58
C ASN A 215 2.79 16.30 -10.83
N VAL A 216 2.52 16.93 -11.98
CA VAL A 216 2.77 16.40 -13.32
C VAL A 216 3.88 17.22 -13.94
N TYR A 217 4.96 16.57 -14.36
CA TYR A 217 6.03 17.20 -15.11
C TYR A 217 6.06 16.69 -16.54
N ARG A 218 6.24 17.58 -17.51
CA ARG A 218 6.78 17.22 -18.82
C ARG A 218 8.28 17.04 -18.66
N ILE A 219 8.81 15.95 -19.20
CA ILE A 219 10.25 15.72 -19.26
C ILE A 219 10.74 15.83 -20.70
N ASN A 220 11.90 16.46 -20.90
CA ASN A 220 12.52 16.52 -22.22
C ASN A 220 13.14 15.17 -22.62
N ALA A 221 13.56 15.05 -23.88
CA ALA A 221 14.14 13.80 -24.40
C ALA A 221 15.49 13.44 -23.76
N SER A 222 16.23 14.41 -23.19
CA SER A 222 17.45 14.12 -22.44
C SER A 222 17.17 13.69 -20.99
N CYS A 223 15.92 13.73 -20.54
CA CYS A 223 15.49 13.39 -19.18
C CYS A 223 16.05 14.30 -18.06
N GLU A 224 16.48 15.50 -18.42
CA GLU A 224 17.15 16.45 -17.51
C GLU A 224 16.27 17.64 -17.14
N GLN A 225 15.35 18.02 -18.04
CA GLN A 225 14.53 19.23 -17.88
C GLN A 225 13.09 18.87 -17.60
N PHE A 226 12.58 19.45 -16.51
CA PHE A 226 11.24 19.21 -16.00
C PHE A 226 10.44 20.51 -16.05
N GLU A 227 9.31 20.49 -16.75
CA GLU A 227 8.33 21.56 -16.75
C GLU A 227 7.12 21.11 -15.94
N CYS A 228 6.84 21.79 -14.82
CA CYS A 228 5.64 21.48 -14.03
C CYS A 228 4.40 21.93 -14.80
N LEU A 229 3.61 20.97 -15.28
CA LEU A 229 2.39 21.21 -16.05
C LEU A 229 1.18 21.41 -15.15
N GLN A 230 1.13 20.70 -14.01
CA GLN A 230 -0.01 20.71 -13.11
C GLN A 230 0.41 20.28 -11.71
N THR A 231 -0.27 20.84 -10.70
CA THR A 231 -0.31 20.33 -9.33
C THR A 231 -1.74 20.06 -8.97
N ILE A 232 -2.06 18.85 -8.51
CA ILE A 232 -3.40 18.47 -8.04
C ILE A 232 -3.36 18.06 -6.58
N LYS A 233 -4.35 18.45 -5.79
CA LYS A 233 -4.52 17.96 -4.42
C LYS A 233 -5.07 16.54 -4.45
N THR A 234 -4.61 15.70 -3.53
CA THR A 234 -5.05 14.31 -3.42
C THR A 234 -6.14 14.12 -2.36
N ARG A 235 -6.39 15.13 -1.51
CA ARG A 235 -7.46 15.10 -0.51
C ARG A 235 -8.84 15.18 -1.16
N ARG A 236 -9.87 14.74 -0.43
CA ARG A 236 -11.27 15.05 -0.75
C ARG A 236 -11.54 16.53 -0.49
N GLN A 237 -12.39 17.14 -1.32
CA GLN A 237 -12.64 18.59 -1.29
C GLN A 237 -13.15 19.07 0.08
N GLU A 238 -14.01 18.28 0.73
CA GLU A 238 -14.56 18.54 2.05
C GLU A 238 -13.50 18.55 3.17
N ASP A 239 -12.38 17.87 2.95
CA ASP A 239 -11.30 17.71 3.92
C ASP A 239 -10.09 18.61 3.63
N GLU A 240 -10.13 19.44 2.57
CA GLU A 240 -9.00 20.28 2.17
C GLU A 240 -8.70 21.42 3.14
N ASN A 241 -9.73 21.94 3.82
CA ASN A 241 -9.61 23.09 4.73
C ASN A 241 -9.51 22.68 6.20
N ASP A 242 -9.50 21.38 6.50
CA ASP A 242 -9.38 20.87 7.86
C ASP A 242 -7.91 20.65 8.22
N SER A 243 -7.26 21.70 8.74
CA SER A 243 -5.87 21.65 9.17
C SER A 243 -5.61 20.73 10.37
N THR A 244 -6.65 20.16 10.98
CA THR A 244 -6.51 19.19 12.08
C THR A 244 -6.36 17.76 11.60
N LYS A 245 -6.65 17.50 10.31
CA LYS A 245 -6.50 16.19 9.69
C LYS A 245 -5.19 16.10 8.92
N GLU A 246 -4.37 15.14 9.31
CA GLU A 246 -3.16 14.79 8.56
C GLU A 246 -3.53 14.08 7.24
N ASN A 247 -2.83 14.39 6.14
CA ASN A 247 -2.65 13.45 5.02
C ASN A 247 -1.17 13.38 4.69
N TYR A 248 -0.76 12.20 4.28
CA TYR A 248 0.56 11.97 3.72
C TYR A 248 0.46 11.04 2.51
N PRO A 249 0.39 11.56 1.27
CA PRO A 249 0.59 10.76 0.08
C PRO A 249 1.83 9.87 0.20
N ALA A 250 1.76 8.65 -0.30
CA ALA A 250 2.85 7.68 -0.16
C ALA A 250 3.28 7.10 -1.51
N GLU A 251 2.52 6.16 -2.06
CA GLU A 251 2.93 5.39 -3.23
C GLU A 251 2.20 5.86 -4.50
N LEU A 252 2.88 5.77 -5.65
CA LEU A 252 2.35 6.03 -6.98
C LEU A 252 2.50 4.79 -7.85
N GLN A 253 1.42 4.27 -8.43
CA GLN A 253 1.48 3.21 -9.45
C GLN A 253 0.41 3.41 -10.50
N PHE A 254 0.69 3.00 -11.73
CA PHE A 254 -0.31 2.95 -12.78
C PHE A 254 -1.18 1.71 -12.64
N THR A 255 -2.39 1.76 -13.19
CA THR A 255 -3.13 0.56 -13.52
C THR A 255 -2.34 -0.28 -14.54
N PRO A 256 -2.54 -1.62 -14.59
CA PRO A 256 -1.85 -2.51 -15.53
C PRO A 256 -1.96 -2.14 -17.03
N ASP A 257 -2.94 -1.32 -17.39
CA ASP A 257 -3.17 -0.80 -18.74
C ASP A 257 -2.69 0.66 -18.94
N ASP A 258 -1.99 1.21 -17.96
CA ASP A 258 -1.44 2.58 -17.91
C ASP A 258 -2.48 3.71 -18.03
N LYS A 259 -3.77 3.38 -17.89
CA LYS A 259 -4.87 4.33 -18.10
C LYS A 259 -5.08 5.29 -16.94
N TYR A 260 -4.81 4.83 -15.72
CA TYR A 260 -4.96 5.61 -14.49
C TYR A 260 -3.69 5.61 -13.68
N LEU A 261 -3.46 6.73 -12.99
CA LEU A 261 -2.47 6.83 -11.93
C LEU A 261 -3.18 6.70 -10.58
N LEU A 262 -2.69 5.81 -9.71
CA LEU A 262 -3.17 5.65 -8.34
C LEU A 262 -2.17 6.29 -7.38
N VAL A 263 -2.68 7.03 -6.39
CA VAL A 263 -1.88 7.63 -5.31
C VAL A 263 -2.43 7.20 -3.97
N SER A 264 -1.63 6.59 -3.10
CA SER A 264 -2.11 6.26 -1.75
C SER A 264 -2.01 7.45 -0.81
N ASN A 265 -3.07 7.70 -0.03
CA ASN A 265 -3.12 8.72 1.01
C ASN A 265 -3.17 8.06 2.40
N ARG A 266 -2.16 8.33 3.25
CA ARG A 266 -2.19 7.96 4.68
C ARG A 266 -2.87 9.08 5.46
N GLY A 267 -3.93 8.79 6.20
CA GLY A 267 -4.73 9.79 6.91
C GLY A 267 -6.15 9.85 6.38
N ASP A 268 -6.32 10.16 5.08
CA ASP A 268 -7.62 10.05 4.41
C ASP A 268 -7.99 8.60 4.01
N GLU A 269 -7.03 7.67 4.17
CA GLU A 269 -7.14 6.21 4.02
C GLU A 269 -7.77 5.75 2.71
N ASN A 270 -7.30 6.32 1.61
CA ASN A 270 -7.77 6.01 0.27
C ASN A 270 -6.64 5.88 -0.76
N LEU A 271 -6.96 5.27 -1.89
CA LEU A 271 -6.24 5.45 -3.14
C LEU A 271 -7.00 6.48 -3.99
N VAL A 272 -6.33 7.56 -4.37
CA VAL A 272 -6.85 8.51 -5.36
C VAL A 272 -6.58 7.94 -6.73
N ILE A 273 -7.64 7.69 -7.50
CA ILE A 273 -7.55 7.23 -8.88
C ILE A 273 -7.67 8.46 -9.78
N LEU A 274 -6.64 8.70 -10.59
CA LEU A 274 -6.51 9.88 -11.43
C LEU A 274 -6.58 9.48 -12.91
N ASN A 275 -7.43 10.16 -13.69
CA ASN A 275 -7.39 10.10 -15.14
C ASN A 275 -6.13 10.79 -15.67
N ILE A 276 -5.60 10.32 -16.81
CA ILE A 276 -4.48 10.97 -17.50
C ILE A 276 -4.95 11.43 -18.89
N ASN A 277 -5.17 12.73 -19.09
CA ASN A 277 -5.65 13.29 -20.36
C ASN A 277 -4.71 14.37 -20.91
N GLU A 278 -3.94 14.02 -21.95
CA GLU A 278 -2.99 14.96 -22.56
C GLU A 278 -3.62 16.00 -23.49
N ASN A 279 -4.90 15.86 -23.85
CA ASN A 279 -5.55 16.77 -24.79
C ASN A 279 -6.12 18.04 -24.13
N ASN A 280 -6.06 18.12 -22.80
CA ASN A 280 -6.67 19.19 -22.02
C ASN A 280 -5.60 19.95 -21.23
N ASN A 281 -5.93 21.16 -20.79
CA ASN A 281 -5.09 21.93 -19.84
C ASN A 281 -5.05 21.29 -18.44
N GLU A 282 -5.88 20.28 -18.18
CA GLU A 282 -5.93 19.49 -16.95
C GLU A 282 -5.55 18.05 -17.30
N ILE A 283 -4.29 17.70 -17.04
CA ILE A 283 -3.70 16.40 -17.39
C ILE A 283 -4.13 15.32 -16.39
N LEU A 284 -4.17 15.66 -15.11
CA LEU A 284 -4.72 14.82 -14.06
C LEU A 284 -6.07 15.35 -13.61
N SER A 285 -7.06 14.46 -13.50
CA SER A 285 -8.32 14.75 -12.81
C SER A 285 -8.72 13.58 -11.93
N ILE A 286 -9.30 13.87 -10.77
CA ILE A 286 -9.76 12.83 -9.84
C ILE A 286 -10.94 12.10 -10.47
N LYS A 287 -10.78 10.78 -10.68
CA LYS A 287 -11.87 9.86 -11.02
C LYS A 287 -12.63 9.46 -9.77
N GLU A 288 -11.90 9.02 -8.74
CA GLU A 288 -12.47 8.40 -7.54
C GLU A 288 -11.46 8.38 -6.38
N HIS A 289 -11.97 8.37 -5.15
CA HIS A 289 -11.22 8.01 -3.94
C HIS A 289 -11.68 6.62 -3.46
N LEU A 290 -10.85 5.60 -3.68
CA LEU A 290 -11.13 4.23 -3.26
C LEU A 290 -10.72 4.02 -1.80
N ASP A 291 -11.67 3.68 -0.93
CA ASP A 291 -11.42 3.36 0.49
C ASP A 291 -10.47 2.14 0.63
N CYS A 292 -9.33 2.34 1.29
CA CYS A 292 -8.30 1.32 1.49
C CYS A 292 -8.64 0.27 2.55
N ARG A 293 -9.75 0.46 3.29
CA ARG A 293 -10.29 -0.44 4.33
C ARG A 293 -9.27 -0.78 5.41
N GLY A 294 -8.50 0.22 5.81
CA GLY A 294 -7.53 0.16 6.88
C GLY A 294 -7.02 1.55 7.23
N SER A 295 -5.87 1.63 7.91
CA SER A 295 -5.26 2.88 8.31
C SER A 295 -3.77 2.94 7.97
N PHE A 296 -3.35 4.12 7.51
CA PHE A 296 -2.04 4.46 7.00
C PHE A 296 -1.62 3.56 5.84
N THR A 297 -2.31 3.70 4.70
CA THR A 297 -1.95 3.02 3.45
C THR A 297 -0.63 3.53 2.88
N ARG A 298 0.47 2.84 3.22
CA ARG A 298 1.82 3.27 2.83
C ARG A 298 2.27 2.69 1.49
N TYR A 299 1.71 1.55 1.08
CA TYR A 299 2.08 0.87 -0.16
C TYR A 299 0.91 0.06 -0.70
N PHE A 300 0.86 -0.11 -2.01
CA PHE A 300 -0.06 -0.99 -2.70
C PHE A 300 0.60 -1.52 -3.97
N THR A 301 0.09 -2.60 -4.55
CA THR A 301 0.54 -3.09 -5.84
C THR A 301 -0.49 -3.97 -6.52
N PHE A 302 -0.39 -4.08 -7.85
CA PHE A 302 -1.16 -5.05 -8.61
C PHE A 302 -0.45 -6.40 -8.65
N ASP A 303 -1.22 -7.48 -8.73
CA ASP A 303 -0.65 -8.76 -9.09
C ASP A 303 -0.15 -8.74 -10.55
N PRO A 304 0.82 -9.61 -10.93
CA PRO A 304 1.34 -9.67 -12.30
C PRO A 304 0.30 -9.91 -13.41
N THR A 305 -0.89 -10.46 -13.10
CA THR A 305 -1.97 -10.58 -14.10
C THR A 305 -2.80 -9.31 -14.26
N GLY A 306 -2.68 -8.36 -13.32
CA GLY A 306 -3.49 -7.15 -13.26
C GLY A 306 -4.95 -7.42 -12.89
N THR A 307 -5.25 -8.52 -12.20
CA THR A 307 -6.62 -8.90 -11.78
C THR A 307 -6.88 -8.55 -10.31
N PHE A 308 -5.85 -8.35 -9.52
CA PHE A 308 -5.96 -8.06 -8.10
C PHE A 308 -5.09 -6.86 -7.72
N LEU A 309 -5.66 -5.99 -6.88
CA LEU A 309 -4.98 -4.88 -6.24
C LEU A 309 -4.80 -5.19 -4.76
N LEU A 310 -3.56 -5.24 -4.29
CA LEU A 310 -3.19 -5.48 -2.91
C LEU A 310 -2.79 -4.17 -2.23
N ILE A 311 -3.34 -3.91 -1.05
CA ILE A 311 -3.14 -2.68 -0.28
C ILE A 311 -2.61 -3.02 1.11
N ALA A 312 -1.49 -2.41 1.49
CA ALA A 312 -0.85 -2.58 2.79
C ALA A 312 -1.12 -1.38 3.70
N ASN A 313 -1.89 -1.61 4.77
CA ASN A 313 -2.24 -0.61 5.76
C ASN A 313 -1.39 -0.76 7.02
N GLN A 314 -0.52 0.23 7.25
CA GLN A 314 0.53 0.16 8.25
C GLN A 314 -0.02 0.16 9.68
N LYS A 315 -0.97 1.05 10.02
CA LYS A 315 -1.44 1.23 11.40
C LYS A 315 -2.51 0.23 11.81
N SER A 316 -3.30 -0.26 10.86
CA SER A 316 -4.34 -1.28 11.12
C SER A 316 -3.85 -2.72 10.99
N ASN A 317 -2.57 -2.94 10.62
CA ASN A 317 -1.94 -4.25 10.50
C ASN A 317 -2.73 -5.23 9.61
N ASN A 318 -3.25 -4.76 8.47
CA ASN A 318 -4.00 -5.60 7.54
C ASN A 318 -3.60 -5.39 6.08
N LEU A 319 -3.77 -6.46 5.30
CA LEU A 319 -3.68 -6.46 3.84
C LEU A 319 -5.08 -6.57 3.27
N ILE A 320 -5.40 -5.69 2.34
CA ILE A 320 -6.67 -5.72 1.61
C ILE A 320 -6.38 -6.11 0.17
N CYS A 321 -7.17 -7.03 -0.37
CA CYS A 321 -7.10 -7.45 -1.76
C CYS A 321 -8.44 -7.13 -2.41
N PHE A 322 -8.42 -6.32 -3.47
CA PHE A 322 -9.54 -6.03 -4.35
C PHE A 322 -9.37 -6.80 -5.66
N SER A 323 -10.46 -7.29 -6.24
CA SER A 323 -10.46 -7.66 -7.65
C SER A 323 -10.48 -6.38 -8.48
N TYR A 324 -9.69 -6.33 -9.53
CA TYR A 324 -9.66 -5.25 -10.51
C TYR A 324 -10.11 -5.80 -11.86
N ASN A 325 -11.14 -5.19 -12.43
CA ASN A 325 -11.62 -5.50 -13.76
C ASN A 325 -11.23 -4.36 -14.72
N LYS A 326 -10.27 -4.64 -15.59
CA LYS A 326 -9.76 -3.70 -16.60
C LYS A 326 -10.79 -3.31 -17.67
N ASP A 327 -11.82 -4.13 -17.92
CA ASP A 327 -12.77 -3.88 -19.01
C ASP A 327 -13.75 -2.75 -18.65
N ASN A 328 -14.00 -2.53 -17.37
CA ASN A 328 -14.88 -1.49 -16.85
C ASN A 328 -14.22 -0.60 -15.78
N ASP A 329 -12.90 -0.70 -15.62
CA ASP A 329 -12.08 0.10 -14.71
C ASP A 329 -12.54 0.07 -13.25
N ASP A 330 -12.93 -1.12 -12.78
CA ASP A 330 -13.70 -1.29 -11.55
C ASP A 330 -12.95 -2.10 -10.48
N TYR A 331 -13.04 -1.66 -9.23
CA TYR A 331 -12.30 -2.20 -8.09
C TYR A 331 -13.27 -2.86 -7.11
N TYR A 332 -13.52 -4.15 -7.29
CA TYR A 332 -14.51 -4.86 -6.51
C TYR A 332 -13.91 -5.71 -5.39
N ARG A 333 -14.40 -5.45 -4.18
CA ARG A 333 -14.64 -6.52 -3.21
C ARG A 333 -15.85 -6.17 -2.36
N SER A 334 -17.05 -6.55 -2.81
CA SER A 334 -18.27 -6.36 -2.04
C SER A 334 -18.15 -6.98 -0.64
N ARG A 335 -18.22 -6.15 0.40
CA ARG A 335 -18.33 -6.59 1.78
C ARG A 335 -19.79 -6.98 2.01
N LEU A 336 -20.11 -8.24 1.75
CA LEU A 336 -21.41 -8.82 2.09
C LEU A 336 -21.41 -9.21 3.58
N PHE A 337 -22.17 -8.50 4.40
CA PHE A 337 -22.49 -8.92 5.76
C PHE A 337 -23.75 -9.79 5.72
N CYS A 338 -23.60 -11.08 6.03
CA CYS A 338 -24.75 -11.97 6.08
C CYS A 338 -25.25 -12.10 7.53
N PHE A 339 -26.54 -11.93 7.78
CA PHE A 339 -27.13 -12.21 9.09
C PHE A 339 -28.18 -13.29 8.94
N ILE A 340 -28.03 -14.36 9.74
CA ILE A 340 -28.89 -15.53 9.68
C ILE A 340 -29.84 -15.49 10.87
N LEU A 341 -31.12 -15.35 10.59
CA LEU A 341 -32.15 -15.38 11.62
C LEU A 341 -32.54 -16.83 11.86
N THR A 342 -32.09 -17.41 12.99
CA THR A 342 -32.36 -18.82 13.30
C THR A 342 -32.95 -18.99 14.70
N SER A 343 -33.27 -20.23 15.09
CA SER A 343 -33.64 -20.65 16.45
C SER A 343 -32.45 -21.32 17.13
N GLN A 344 -32.49 -21.47 18.47
CA GLN A 344 -31.41 -22.14 19.20
C GLN A 344 -31.21 -23.58 18.73
N SER A 345 -32.29 -24.32 18.48
CA SER A 345 -32.21 -25.69 17.98
C SER A 345 -31.57 -25.77 16.59
N ASN A 346 -31.82 -24.79 15.73
CA ASN A 346 -31.29 -24.80 14.37
C ASN A 346 -29.87 -24.24 14.29
N LEU A 347 -29.50 -23.33 15.20
CA LEU A 347 -28.12 -22.89 15.40
C LEU A 347 -27.19 -24.08 15.71
N GLU A 348 -27.66 -25.13 16.34
CA GLU A 348 -26.86 -26.32 16.65
C GLU A 348 -26.87 -27.33 15.49
N ASN A 349 -28.00 -27.46 14.77
CA ASN A 349 -28.22 -28.53 13.81
C ASN A 349 -27.98 -28.18 12.33
N ARG A 350 -28.12 -26.91 11.91
CA ARG A 350 -28.12 -26.50 10.49
C ARG A 350 -27.04 -25.51 10.09
N SER A 351 -26.58 -24.73 11.05
CA SER A 351 -25.55 -23.71 10.91
C SER A 351 -24.21 -24.20 10.32
N ARG A 352 -23.80 -25.44 10.61
CA ARG A 352 -22.59 -26.05 10.01
C ARG A 352 -22.70 -26.10 8.49
N ALA A 353 -23.87 -26.49 7.96
CA ALA A 353 -24.10 -26.54 6.52
C ALA A 353 -23.99 -25.15 5.88
N ILE A 354 -24.39 -24.09 6.57
CA ILE A 354 -24.23 -22.70 6.06
C ILE A 354 -22.74 -22.37 5.90
N TYR A 355 -21.92 -22.63 6.91
CA TYR A 355 -20.47 -22.39 6.84
C TYR A 355 -19.83 -23.20 5.70
N GLU A 356 -20.16 -24.49 5.61
CA GLU A 356 -19.62 -25.42 4.62
C GLU A 356 -20.05 -25.10 3.17
N THR A 357 -21.13 -24.33 2.96
CA THR A 357 -21.71 -24.09 1.62
C THR A 357 -21.46 -22.69 1.07
N TRP A 358 -22.12 -21.66 1.59
CA TRP A 358 -22.05 -20.29 1.06
C TRP A 358 -21.56 -19.27 2.09
N GLY A 359 -21.64 -19.57 3.38
CA GLY A 359 -21.31 -18.63 4.46
C GLY A 359 -19.86 -18.16 4.41
N HIS A 360 -18.92 -19.00 3.96
CA HIS A 360 -17.50 -18.63 3.81
C HIS A 360 -17.24 -17.58 2.71
N ARG A 361 -18.24 -17.28 1.87
CA ARG A 361 -18.17 -16.23 0.84
C ARG A 361 -18.56 -14.85 1.37
N CYS A 362 -19.28 -14.78 2.48
CA CYS A 362 -19.62 -13.53 3.13
C CYS A 362 -18.37 -12.92 3.79
N GLY A 363 -18.22 -11.59 3.70
CA GLY A 363 -17.11 -10.89 4.37
C GLY A 363 -17.16 -11.05 5.90
N ARG A 364 -18.37 -11.19 6.44
CA ARG A 364 -18.66 -11.68 7.78
C ARG A 364 -20.09 -12.18 7.83
N PHE A 365 -20.36 -13.10 8.74
CA PHE A 365 -21.74 -13.43 9.07
C PHE A 365 -21.93 -13.74 10.54
N VAL A 366 -23.15 -13.55 11.02
CA VAL A 366 -23.56 -13.85 12.39
C VAL A 366 -24.88 -14.60 12.39
N PHE A 367 -25.05 -15.44 13.40
CA PHE A 367 -26.35 -16.04 13.71
C PHE A 367 -27.04 -15.22 14.79
N ILE A 368 -28.32 -14.97 14.59
CA ILE A 368 -29.15 -14.22 15.51
C ILE A 368 -30.31 -15.11 15.92
N THR A 369 -30.27 -15.51 17.19
CA THR A 369 -31.25 -16.38 17.81
C THR A 369 -31.92 -15.68 18.98
N ARG A 370 -33.06 -16.23 19.39
CA ARG A 370 -33.79 -15.80 20.58
C ARG A 370 -33.67 -16.90 21.62
N LEU A 371 -33.18 -16.57 22.80
CA LEU A 371 -33.20 -17.48 23.94
C LEU A 371 -34.63 -17.55 24.51
N ASN A 372 -35.03 -18.75 24.93
CA ASN A 372 -36.40 -19.06 25.35
C ASN A 372 -36.97 -17.98 26.28
N SER A 373 -38.18 -17.50 25.95
CA SER A 373 -39.00 -16.51 26.66
C SER A 373 -38.41 -15.11 26.93
N SER A 374 -37.18 -14.78 26.53
CA SER A 374 -36.64 -13.42 26.69
C SER A 374 -37.12 -12.46 25.58
N THR A 375 -37.05 -11.16 25.84
CA THR A 375 -37.20 -10.09 24.82
C THR A 375 -35.87 -9.76 24.12
N SER A 376 -34.78 -10.39 24.56
CA SER A 376 -33.43 -10.18 24.05
C SER A 376 -33.11 -11.14 22.90
N TYR A 377 -32.21 -10.69 22.02
CA TYR A 377 -31.61 -11.54 20.99
C TYR A 377 -30.15 -11.80 21.33
N THR A 378 -29.71 -13.01 21.01
CA THR A 378 -28.33 -13.46 21.21
C THR A 378 -27.66 -13.63 19.87
N ILE A 379 -26.43 -13.12 19.79
CA ILE A 379 -25.66 -13.07 18.56
C ILE A 379 -24.45 -13.96 18.71
N TYR A 380 -24.28 -14.84 17.74
CA TYR A 380 -23.18 -15.79 17.66
C TYR A 380 -22.38 -15.52 16.39
N ASP A 381 -21.06 -15.69 16.45
CA ASP A 381 -20.23 -15.72 15.25
C ASP A 381 -20.34 -17.07 14.50
N ASN A 382 -19.56 -17.19 13.43
CA ASN A 382 -19.49 -18.39 12.61
C ASN A 382 -18.88 -19.62 13.32
N GLN A 383 -18.35 -19.46 14.53
CA GLN A 383 -17.83 -20.53 15.39
C GLN A 383 -18.75 -20.82 16.59
N TYR A 384 -19.98 -20.29 16.58
CA TYR A 384 -20.93 -20.40 17.70
C TYR A 384 -20.43 -19.76 18.99
N LYS A 385 -19.46 -18.85 18.90
CA LYS A 385 -19.03 -18.09 20.06
C LYS A 385 -20.06 -17.01 20.32
N TYR A 386 -20.57 -16.99 21.56
CA TYR A 386 -21.40 -15.89 22.03
C TYR A 386 -20.62 -14.58 21.86
N LEU A 387 -21.19 -13.66 21.09
CA LEU A 387 -20.63 -12.32 20.92
C LEU A 387 -21.27 -11.37 21.92
N LYS A 388 -22.61 -11.34 21.93
CA LYS A 388 -23.38 -10.36 22.68
C LYS A 388 -24.85 -10.74 22.79
N GLU A 389 -25.48 -10.24 23.84
CA GLU A 389 -26.92 -10.14 24.01
C GLU A 389 -27.33 -8.67 23.87
N ASP A 390 -28.33 -8.40 23.05
CA ASP A 390 -28.88 -7.04 22.90
C ASP A 390 -30.36 -7.03 23.30
N GLN A 391 -30.71 -6.11 24.19
CA GLN A 391 -32.08 -5.86 24.61
C GLN A 391 -32.64 -4.73 23.77
N LEU A 392 -33.46 -5.07 22.79
CA LEU A 392 -34.22 -4.05 22.08
C LEU A 392 -35.46 -3.71 22.90
N SER A 393 -35.57 -2.43 23.25
CA SER A 393 -36.67 -1.81 23.99
C SER A 393 -37.97 -1.69 23.18
N ILE A 394 -38.23 -2.62 22.27
CA ILE A 394 -39.46 -2.61 21.47
C ILE A 394 -40.49 -3.49 22.17
N GLN A 395 -41.28 -2.84 23.03
CA GLN A 395 -42.56 -3.38 23.47
C GLN A 395 -43.37 -3.79 22.23
N TYR A 396 -43.83 -5.05 22.27
CA TYR A 396 -44.92 -5.64 21.48
C TYR A 396 -44.66 -6.23 20.06
N ILE A 397 -45.02 -7.53 19.98
CA ILE A 397 -45.37 -8.42 18.86
C ILE A 397 -44.21 -9.20 18.15
N PRO A 398 -44.24 -10.56 18.15
CA PRO A 398 -43.18 -11.42 17.60
C PRO A 398 -43.36 -11.64 16.09
N THR A 399 -43.18 -10.59 15.29
CA THR A 399 -43.15 -10.74 13.83
C THR A 399 -41.72 -10.87 13.33
N LEU A 400 -41.54 -11.63 12.24
CA LEU A 400 -40.28 -11.73 11.52
C LEU A 400 -39.75 -10.33 11.12
N SER A 401 -40.65 -9.42 10.76
CA SER A 401 -40.34 -8.03 10.41
C SER A 401 -39.64 -7.26 11.55
N ASN A 402 -40.10 -7.44 12.79
CA ASN A 402 -39.46 -6.82 13.95
C ASN A 402 -38.10 -7.42 14.26
N LYS A 403 -37.92 -8.74 14.05
CA LYS A 403 -36.61 -9.41 14.17
C LYS A 403 -35.61 -8.87 13.15
N VAL A 404 -36.04 -8.66 11.90
CA VAL A 404 -35.22 -8.06 10.83
C VAL A 404 -34.86 -6.61 11.15
N ARG A 405 -35.84 -5.77 11.52
CA ARG A 405 -35.59 -4.36 11.83
C ARG A 405 -34.62 -4.17 13.00
N SER A 406 -34.82 -4.96 14.04
CA SER A 406 -33.95 -5.06 15.21
C SER A 406 -32.52 -5.41 14.83
N THR A 407 -32.37 -6.42 13.97
CA THR A 407 -31.08 -6.83 13.45
C THR A 407 -30.42 -5.70 12.67
N LEU A 408 -31.14 -5.04 11.77
CA LEU A 408 -30.57 -3.95 10.97
C LEU A 408 -30.08 -2.78 11.83
N LEU A 409 -30.79 -2.43 12.92
CA LEU A 409 -30.34 -1.41 13.87
C LEU A 409 -29.05 -1.83 14.60
N PHE A 410 -28.96 -3.09 15.02
CA PHE A 410 -27.75 -3.64 15.62
C PHE A 410 -26.57 -3.62 14.63
N LEU A 411 -26.80 -4.06 13.39
CA LEU A 411 -25.78 -4.06 12.34
C LEU A 411 -25.34 -2.63 12.01
N ASN A 412 -26.26 -1.68 11.91
CA ASN A 412 -25.91 -0.27 11.73
C ASN A 412 -25.07 0.28 12.90
N LYS A 413 -25.29 -0.22 14.13
CA LYS A 413 -24.55 0.24 15.30
C LYS A 413 -23.15 -0.39 15.43
N TYR A 414 -22.99 -1.64 15.04
CA TYR A 414 -21.77 -2.42 15.34
C TYR A 414 -21.01 -2.94 14.11
N TYR A 415 -21.66 -2.95 12.96
CA TYR A 415 -21.16 -3.52 11.71
C TYR A 415 -21.53 -2.64 10.51
N SER A 416 -21.48 -1.32 10.65
CA SER A 416 -21.84 -0.35 9.59
C SER A 416 -20.85 -0.30 8.42
N ASN A 417 -19.70 -0.96 8.54
CA ASN A 417 -18.61 -0.96 7.58
C ASN A 417 -18.74 -2.09 6.53
N TYR A 418 -19.96 -2.40 6.08
CA TYR A 418 -20.22 -3.38 5.02
C TYR A 418 -21.02 -2.73 3.89
N ASP A 419 -20.77 -3.18 2.66
CA ASP A 419 -21.33 -2.58 1.44
C ASP A 419 -22.76 -3.10 1.20
N TRP A 420 -22.98 -4.36 1.56
CA TRP A 420 -24.25 -5.05 1.39
C TRP A 420 -24.60 -5.83 2.64
N TYR A 421 -25.86 -5.77 3.06
CA TYR A 421 -26.38 -6.56 4.16
C TYR A 421 -27.38 -7.57 3.61
N PHE A 422 -27.07 -8.84 3.79
CA PHE A 422 -27.90 -9.94 3.31
C PHE A 422 -28.54 -10.67 4.48
N LYS A 423 -29.87 -10.62 4.54
CA LYS A 423 -30.63 -11.51 5.43
C LYS A 423 -30.70 -12.89 4.76
N ALA A 424 -30.18 -13.90 5.43
CA ALA A 424 -30.45 -15.30 5.08
C ALA A 424 -31.31 -15.97 6.16
N ASP A 425 -32.04 -17.01 5.79
CA ASP A 425 -32.55 -17.99 6.76
C ASP A 425 -31.62 -19.21 6.79
N ASP A 426 -31.75 -20.03 7.83
CA ASP A 426 -30.91 -21.20 8.09
C ASP A 426 -31.17 -22.40 7.17
N ASP A 427 -32.15 -22.27 6.28
CA ASP A 427 -32.49 -23.18 5.20
C ASP A 427 -32.35 -22.54 3.80
N THR A 428 -31.81 -21.32 3.72
CA THR A 428 -31.53 -20.66 2.44
C THR A 428 -30.17 -21.10 1.89
N TYR A 429 -30.11 -21.38 0.59
CA TYR A 429 -28.86 -21.55 -0.15
C TYR A 429 -28.65 -20.36 -1.08
N ILE A 430 -27.45 -19.80 -1.06
CA ILE A 430 -27.03 -18.69 -1.91
C ILE A 430 -25.91 -19.22 -2.81
N ILE A 431 -26.03 -18.99 -4.11
CA ILE A 431 -25.00 -19.36 -5.09
C ILE A 431 -24.12 -18.16 -5.33
#